data_AF-A0A9Q3EFK8-F1
#
_entry.id   AF-A0A9Q3EFK8-F1
#
_cell.length_a   1.000
_cell.length_b   1.000
_cell.length_c   1.000
_cell.angle_alpha   90.00
_cell.angle_beta   90.00
_cell.angle_gamma   90.00
#
_symmetry.space_group_name_H-M   'P 1'
#
loop_
_entity.id
_entity.type
_entity.pdbx_description
1 polymer ?
#
loop_
_entity_poly.entity_id
_entity_poly.type
_entity_poly.pdbx_seq_one_letter_code
_entity_poly.pdbx_strand_id
1 'polypeptide(L)'
;MKQAGRCWWIFLSGILERLGFSATEVDQYLYIFCSDGEVIAIWINVNDGVITSNSPGAVSRFKAALCEKLDIKWSNQLTNIVGLTCAFGEGEVTITQGHLTNSILEVYPQRIIRHNTPLPVLV
;
A
#
# COMPACT_ATOMS: atom_id res chain seq x y z
N MET A 1 11.16 -22.28 2.51
CA MET A 1 12.20 -21.31 2.09
C MET A 1 11.97 -19.98 2.80
N LYS A 2 12.76 -19.63 3.83
CA LYS A 2 12.63 -18.35 4.56
C LYS A 2 13.40 -17.18 3.92
N GLN A 3 14.24 -17.45 2.91
CA GLN A 3 15.17 -16.47 2.35
C GLN A 3 14.67 -15.79 1.07
N ALA A 4 13.72 -16.39 0.33
CA ALA A 4 13.27 -15.86 -0.96
C ALA A 4 12.70 -14.43 -0.85
N GLY A 5 11.87 -14.16 0.17
CA GLY A 5 11.32 -12.80 0.40
C GLY A 5 12.39 -11.76 0.73
N ARG A 6 13.43 -12.14 1.50
CA ARG A 6 14.54 -11.24 1.81
C ARG A 6 15.41 -10.95 0.58
N CYS A 7 15.69 -11.96 -0.23
CA CYS A 7 16.44 -11.77 -1.49
C CYS A 7 15.66 -10.89 -2.47
N TRP A 8 14.34 -11.10 -2.58
CA TRP A 8 13.47 -10.26 -3.40
C TRP A 8 13.46 -8.81 -2.93
N TRP A 9 13.38 -8.59 -1.61
CA TRP A 9 13.47 -7.26 -1.02
C TRP A 9 14.78 -6.55 -1.35
N ILE A 10 15.92 -7.22 -1.15
CA ILE A 10 17.26 -6.65 -1.45
C ILE A 10 17.40 -6.35 -2.95
N PHE A 11 16.84 -7.20 -3.80
CA PHE A 11 16.84 -6.97 -5.25
C PHE A 11 16.03 -5.72 -5.63
N LEU A 12 14.82 -5.60 -5.09
CA LEU A 12 13.95 -4.44 -5.30
C LEU A 12 14.58 -3.16 -4.77
N SER A 13 15.06 -3.15 -3.52
CA SER A 13 15.67 -1.97 -2.91
C SER A 13 16.86 -1.49 -3.73
N GLY A 14 17.72 -2.41 -4.19
CA GLY A 14 18.84 -2.07 -5.07
C GLY A 14 18.43 -1.56 -6.45
N ILE A 15 17.26 -1.95 -6.99
CA ILE A 15 16.72 -1.33 -8.21
C ILE A 15 16.28 0.11 -7.93
N LEU A 16 15.53 0.33 -6.84
CA LEU A 16 15.02 1.65 -6.47
C LEU A 16 16.16 2.63 -6.18
N GLU A 17 17.19 2.21 -5.46
CA GLU A 17 18.41 3.00 -5.23
C GLU A 17 19.09 3.42 -6.54
N ARG A 18 19.22 2.49 -7.50
CA ARG A 18 19.79 2.80 -8.83
C ARG A 18 18.92 3.75 -9.65
N LEU A 19 17.62 3.80 -9.38
CA LEU A 19 16.67 4.76 -9.97
C LEU A 19 16.65 6.10 -9.21
N GLY A 20 17.49 6.27 -8.18
CA GLY A 20 17.63 7.50 -7.41
C GLY A 20 16.67 7.62 -6.23
N PHE A 21 15.96 6.56 -5.87
CA PHE A 21 15.09 6.55 -4.69
C PHE A 21 15.90 6.30 -3.42
N SER A 22 15.43 6.89 -2.32
CA SER A 22 15.91 6.59 -0.99
C SER A 22 14.77 6.07 -0.13
N ALA A 23 15.03 5.00 0.63
CA ALA A 23 14.09 4.55 1.65
C ALA A 23 13.96 5.62 2.74
N THR A 24 12.77 5.79 3.29
CA THR A 24 12.57 6.71 4.41
C THR A 24 13.06 6.09 5.72
N GLU A 25 13.53 6.92 6.65
CA GLU A 25 13.91 6.46 8.00
C GLU A 25 12.70 5.97 8.81
N VAL A 26 11.50 6.44 8.47
CA VAL A 26 10.26 6.20 9.21
C VAL A 26 9.60 4.89 8.80
N ASP A 27 9.64 4.55 7.52
CA ASP A 27 9.05 3.32 6.98
C ASP A 27 9.95 2.70 5.90
N GLN A 28 10.39 1.47 6.15
CA GLN A 28 11.19 0.67 5.21
C GLN A 28 10.46 0.38 3.90
N TYR A 29 9.13 0.41 3.88
CA TYR A 29 8.31 0.18 2.70
C TYR A 29 8.11 1.44 1.85
N LEU A 30 8.46 2.61 2.37
CA LEU A 30 8.30 3.90 1.70
C LEU A 30 9.62 4.40 1.14
N TYR A 31 9.62 4.69 -0.16
CA TYR A 31 10.74 5.22 -0.92
C TYR A 31 10.36 6.56 -1.55
N ILE A 32 11.26 7.53 -1.47
CA ILE A 32 11.07 8.87 -2.02
C ILE A 32 12.16 9.16 -3.04
N PHE A 33 11.75 9.72 -4.18
CA PHE A 33 12.62 10.35 -5.16
C PHE A 33 12.27 11.84 -5.22
N CYS A 34 13.29 12.70 -5.21
CA CYS A 34 13.14 14.14 -5.37
C CYS A 34 14.25 14.66 -6.26
N SER A 35 13.90 15.19 -7.44
CA SER A 35 14.85 15.84 -8.35
C SER A 35 14.12 16.90 -9.16
N ASP A 36 14.74 18.07 -9.36
CA ASP A 36 14.25 19.13 -10.24
C ASP A 36 12.78 19.55 -10.00
N GLY A 37 12.32 19.45 -8.74
CA GLY A 37 10.94 19.75 -8.36
C GLY A 37 9.93 18.62 -8.61
N GLU A 38 10.33 17.52 -9.25
CA GLU A 38 9.54 16.29 -9.33
C GLU A 38 9.75 15.45 -8.05
N VAL A 39 8.66 15.05 -7.43
CA VAL A 39 8.63 14.20 -6.23
C VAL A 39 7.81 12.96 -6.55
N ILE A 40 8.41 11.78 -6.38
CA ILE A 40 7.72 10.50 -6.47
C ILE A 40 7.82 9.81 -5.12
N ALA A 41 6.68 9.33 -4.60
CA ALA A 41 6.62 8.48 -3.43
C ALA A 41 6.10 7.09 -3.83
N ILE A 42 6.82 6.06 -3.38
CA ILE A 42 6.49 4.67 -3.63
C ILE A 42 6.39 3.97 -2.30
N TRP A 43 5.22 3.40 -2.03
CA TRP A 43 5.04 2.45 -0.96
C TRP A 43 4.97 1.05 -1.57
N ILE A 44 5.79 0.11 -1.13
CA ILE A 44 5.83 -1.24 -1.69
C ILE A 44 6.00 -2.32 -0.62
N ASN A 45 5.13 -3.31 -0.68
CA ASN A 45 5.19 -4.55 0.07
C ASN A 45 5.27 -5.72 -0.94
N VAL A 46 5.57 -6.92 -0.46
CA VAL A 46 5.85 -8.14 -1.25
C VAL A 46 4.87 -8.34 -2.41
N ASN A 47 3.57 -8.11 -2.18
CA ASN A 47 2.53 -8.35 -3.18
C ASN A 47 1.85 -7.09 -3.72
N ASP A 48 1.96 -5.97 -3.02
CA ASP A 48 1.18 -4.77 -3.31
C ASP A 48 2.05 -3.52 -3.27
N GLY A 49 1.72 -2.53 -4.09
CA GLY A 49 2.43 -1.26 -4.08
C GLY A 49 1.56 -0.11 -4.56
N VAL A 50 1.91 1.09 -4.09
CA VAL A 50 1.28 2.35 -4.45
C VAL A 50 2.39 3.31 -4.88
N ILE A 51 2.17 3.97 -6.02
CA ILE A 51 3.02 5.05 -6.48
C ILE A 51 2.18 6.32 -6.59
N THR A 52 2.72 7.42 -6.11
CA THR A 52 2.14 8.76 -6.27
C THR A 52 3.25 9.76 -6.61
N SER A 53 2.87 10.87 -7.23
CA SER A 53 3.81 11.90 -7.66
C SER A 53 3.08 13.22 -7.84
N ASN A 54 3.82 14.32 -7.70
CA ASN A 54 3.36 15.65 -8.09
C ASN A 54 3.43 15.90 -9.62
N SER A 55 4.11 15.01 -10.36
CA SER A 55 4.28 15.05 -11.82
C SER A 55 3.79 13.75 -12.47
N PRO A 56 2.71 13.76 -13.27
CA PRO A 56 2.24 12.58 -14.01
C PRO A 56 3.27 12.04 -15.01
N GLY A 57 4.09 12.94 -15.58
CA GLY A 57 5.18 12.58 -16.49
C GLY A 57 6.26 11.77 -15.78
N ALA A 58 6.61 12.15 -14.55
CA ALA A 58 7.58 11.44 -13.72
C ALA A 58 7.13 10.00 -13.43
N VAL A 59 5.85 9.80 -13.10
CA VAL A 59 5.27 8.46 -12.89
C VAL A 59 5.40 7.60 -14.14
N SER A 60 5.12 8.17 -15.31
CA SER A 60 5.14 7.42 -16.57
C SER A 60 6.56 6.97 -16.92
N ARG A 61 7.55 7.86 -16.78
CA ARG A 61 8.97 7.52 -16.96
C ARG A 61 9.42 6.45 -15.97
N PHE A 62 9.01 6.58 -14.71
CA PHE A 62 9.35 5.61 -13.68
C PHE A 62 8.70 4.24 -13.92
N LYS A 63 7.42 4.20 -14.30
CA LYS A 63 6.73 2.95 -14.66
C LYS A 63 7.47 2.21 -15.77
N ALA A 64 7.90 2.93 -16.81
CA ALA A 64 8.68 2.35 -17.90
C ALA A 64 10.02 1.77 -17.41
N ALA A 65 10.79 2.53 -16.63
CA ALA A 65 12.06 2.08 -16.08
C ALA A 65 11.92 0.85 -15.15
N LEU A 66 10.83 0.79 -14.38
CA LEU A 66 10.58 -0.32 -13.47
C LEU A 66 10.13 -1.58 -14.22
N CYS A 67 9.29 -1.44 -15.25
CA CYS A 67 8.86 -2.55 -16.11
C CYS A 67 10.02 -3.24 -16.85
N GLU A 68 11.13 -2.54 -17.10
CA GLU A 68 12.32 -3.16 -17.68
C GLU A 68 13.02 -4.15 -16.73
N LYS A 69 12.80 -3.99 -15.41
CA LYS A 69 13.48 -4.78 -14.37
C LYS A 69 12.54 -5.76 -13.65
N LEU A 70 11.24 -5.48 -13.65
CA LEU A 70 10.23 -6.20 -12.90
C LEU A 70 8.96 -6.36 -13.74
N ASP A 71 8.36 -7.55 -13.68
CA ASP A 71 7.03 -7.76 -14.23
C ASP A 71 5.98 -7.29 -13.21
N ILE A 72 5.40 -6.11 -13.46
CA ILE A 72 4.46 -5.44 -12.56
C ILE A 72 3.14 -5.21 -13.28
N LYS A 73 2.05 -5.67 -12.64
CA LYS A 73 0.70 -5.32 -13.06
C LYS A 73 0.34 -3.93 -12.53
N TRP A 74 0.09 -3.00 -13.43
CA TRP A 74 -0.34 -1.65 -13.07
C TRP A 74 -1.85 -1.53 -13.04
N SER A 75 -2.35 -0.72 -12.09
CA SER A 75 -3.73 -0.23 -12.06
C SER A 75 -3.71 1.29 -12.14
N ASN A 76 -4.73 1.87 -12.77
CA ASN A 76 -4.90 3.32 -12.84
C ASN A 76 -5.58 3.88 -11.57
N GLN A 77 -6.20 3.01 -10.77
CA GLN A 77 -6.89 3.38 -9.54
C GLN A 77 -6.48 2.43 -8.42
N LEU A 78 -6.27 3.00 -7.24
CA LEU A 78 -6.07 2.23 -6.01
C LEU A 78 -7.43 1.73 -5.53
N THR A 79 -7.71 0.45 -5.72
CA THR A 79 -8.95 -0.17 -5.24
C THR A 79 -8.71 -1.09 -4.06
N ASN A 80 -7.57 -1.79 -4.05
CA ASN A 80 -7.19 -2.67 -2.95
C ASN A 80 -5.69 -2.58 -2.66
N ILE A 81 -5.31 -2.67 -1.38
CA ILE A 81 -3.93 -2.59 -0.90
C ILE A 81 -3.82 -3.32 0.45
N VAL A 82 -3.02 -4.39 0.55
CA VAL A 82 -2.82 -5.16 1.81
C VAL A 82 -4.14 -5.60 2.47
N GLY A 83 -5.12 -6.01 1.67
CA GLY A 83 -6.45 -6.42 2.18
C GLY A 83 -7.34 -5.26 2.65
N LEU A 84 -6.92 -4.02 2.44
CA LEU A 84 -7.78 -2.83 2.51
C LEU A 84 -8.45 -2.62 1.16
N THR A 85 -9.72 -2.21 1.17
CA THR A 85 -10.43 -1.70 0.01
C THR A 85 -10.56 -0.19 0.12
N CYS A 86 -10.14 0.51 -0.92
CA CYS A 86 -10.14 1.97 -1.00
C CYS A 86 -11.18 2.45 -2.02
N ALA A 87 -11.98 3.44 -1.62
CA ALA A 87 -12.89 4.17 -2.50
C ALA A 87 -12.60 5.67 -2.41
N PHE A 88 -12.63 6.34 -3.56
CA PHE A 88 -12.33 7.76 -3.68
C PHE A 88 -13.57 8.46 -4.25
N GLY A 89 -14.17 9.36 -3.47
CA GLY A 89 -15.32 10.18 -3.84
C GLY A 89 -14.96 11.66 -3.92
N GLU A 90 -15.95 12.53 -4.12
CA GLU A 90 -15.75 13.98 -4.09
C GLU A 90 -15.38 14.45 -2.68
N GLY A 91 -14.07 14.61 -2.42
CA GLY A 91 -13.54 15.07 -1.14
C GLY A 91 -13.54 14.02 -0.03
N GLU A 92 -13.96 12.79 -0.32
CA GLU A 92 -13.98 11.68 0.64
C GLU A 92 -13.05 10.55 0.18
N VAL A 93 -12.32 9.98 1.15
CA VAL A 93 -11.61 8.72 0.98
C VAL A 93 -12.16 7.74 2.00
N THR A 94 -12.74 6.65 1.51
CA THR A 94 -13.25 5.57 2.36
C THR A 94 -12.30 4.39 2.28
N ILE A 95 -11.83 3.91 3.44
CA ILE A 95 -10.98 2.72 3.54
C ILE A 95 -11.71 1.69 4.40
N THR A 96 -11.88 0.48 3.88
CA THR A 96 -12.61 -0.59 4.57
C THR A 96 -11.86 -1.92 4.52
N GLN A 97 -12.20 -2.84 5.43
CA GLN A 97 -11.68 -4.21 5.48
C GLN A 97 -12.82 -5.23 5.42
N GLY A 98 -13.76 -5.03 4.49
CA GLY A 98 -14.99 -5.85 4.42
C GLY A 98 -14.72 -7.37 4.38
N HIS A 99 -13.67 -7.80 3.67
CA HIS A 99 -13.29 -9.21 3.63
C HIS A 99 -12.88 -9.75 5.01
N LEU A 100 -12.06 -9.02 5.76
CA LEU A 100 -11.66 -9.41 7.11
C LEU A 100 -12.87 -9.42 8.05
N THR A 101 -13.72 -8.39 7.98
CA THR A 101 -14.95 -8.31 8.77
C THR A 101 -15.83 -9.54 8.53
N ASN A 102 -16.07 -9.89 7.27
CA ASN A 102 -16.87 -11.07 6.92
C ASN A 102 -16.19 -12.36 7.39
N SER A 103 -14.88 -12.49 7.21
CA SER A 103 -14.11 -13.66 7.67
C SER A 103 -14.23 -13.86 9.19
N ILE A 104 -14.17 -12.77 9.96
CA ILE A 104 -14.34 -12.81 11.42
C ILE A 104 -15.76 -13.25 11.78
N LEU A 105 -16.78 -12.70 11.11
CA LEU A 105 -18.19 -13.05 11.36
C LEU A 105 -18.49 -14.52 11.03
N GLU A 106 -17.84 -15.09 10.01
CA GLU A 106 -17.96 -16.51 9.64
C GLU A 106 -17.26 -17.43 10.65
N VAL A 107 -16.07 -17.06 11.13
CA VAL A 107 -15.28 -17.85 12.09
C VAL A 107 -15.86 -17.77 13.51
N TYR A 108 -16.39 -16.61 13.87
CA TYR A 108 -17.06 -16.37 15.14
C TYR A 108 -18.52 -16.01 14.87
N PRO A 109 -19.36 -16.98 14.48
CA PRO A 109 -20.79 -16.77 14.34
C PRO A 109 -21.34 -16.51 15.74
N GLN A 110 -21.33 -15.25 16.16
CA GLN A 110 -21.79 -14.86 17.48
C GLN A 110 -23.26 -15.24 17.60
N ARG A 111 -23.54 -16.17 18.51
CA ARG A 111 -24.82 -16.23 19.20
C ARG A 111 -25.01 -14.86 19.84
N ILE A 112 -25.93 -14.05 19.32
CA ILE A 112 -26.19 -12.69 19.81
C ILE A 112 -26.46 -12.76 21.32
N ILE A 113 -25.49 -12.41 22.16
CA ILE A 113 -25.70 -12.20 23.60
C ILE A 113 -25.96 -10.71 23.77
N ARG A 114 -27.23 -10.34 23.85
CA ARG A 114 -27.62 -8.97 24.23
C ARG A 114 -27.24 -8.76 25.69
N HIS A 115 -26.18 -8.01 25.94
CA HIS A 115 -25.93 -7.46 27.27
C HIS A 115 -26.67 -6.13 27.40
N ASN A 116 -27.62 -6.05 28.35
CA ASN A 116 -28.29 -4.81 28.75
C ASN A 116 -27.37 -3.96 29.64
N THR A 117 -26.16 -3.68 29.18
CA THR A 117 -25.24 -2.81 29.91
C THR A 117 -25.02 -1.57 29.04
N PRO A 118 -25.49 -0.38 29.47
CA PRO A 118 -25.22 0.84 28.71
C PRO A 118 -23.69 1.04 28.62
N LEU A 119 -23.23 1.49 27.45
CA LEU A 119 -21.83 1.93 27.26
C LEU A 119 -21.48 2.93 28.37
N PRO A 120 -20.31 2.80 29.03
CA PRO A 120 -19.91 3.75 30.05
C PRO A 120 -19.87 5.15 29.44
N VAL A 121 -20.45 6.10 30.16
CA VAL A 121 -20.45 7.50 29.76
C VAL A 121 -19.00 7.97 29.75
N LEU A 122 -18.54 8.47 28.61
CA LEU A 122 -17.23 9.11 28.48
C LEU A 122 -17.22 10.32 29.42
N VAL A 123 -16.39 10.26 30.47
CA VAL A 123 -16.10 11.37 31.39
C VAL A 123 -15.03 12.27 30.77
#